data_AF-Q18669-F1
#
_entry.id   AF-Q18669-F1
#
_cell.length_a   1.000
_cell.length_b   1.000
_cell.length_c   1.000
_cell.angle_alpha   90.00
_cell.angle_beta   90.00
_cell.angle_gamma   90.00
#
_symmetry.space_group_name_H-M   'P 1'
#
loop_
_entity.id
_entity.type
_entity.pdbx_description
1 polymer ?
#
loop_
_entity_poly.entity_id
_entity_poly.type
_entity_poly.pdbx_seq_one_letter_code
_entity_poly.pdbx_strand_id
1 'polypeptide(L)'
;MSSSPVTSFHLLKLPTLVLSEVLDHLKTMDIFILRATSRKTKCAVKQSLGHANKRQSEDRRFFVLNIHARRDYFEIIFQTLTADINLYKGGDVNRVVEIISDFLENQEDVKRVCINLYINDIYKEVDTKRLVALIVRKKISINNLTFDGKKKSNKLFRGLFKSKAADLKVRTVHDIQLNDINLMVHCWHVALAGINLNSDHLNVLLKKWKENSSLEYFCAREMESPLEKTIILEGTNSRQRSEDNRFYRFKNCEFLTTCNNGKESHLTIYEHCFFLSVPFRNNILIADNL
;
A
#
# COMPACT_ATOMS: atom_id res chain seq x y z
N MET A 1 16.25 5.29 -51.44
CA MET A 1 16.49 4.06 -50.68
C MET A 1 15.27 3.76 -49.85
N SER A 2 14.42 2.83 -50.28
CA SER A 2 13.30 2.33 -49.49
C SER A 2 13.86 1.38 -48.43
N SER A 3 13.92 1.83 -47.18
CA SER A 3 14.21 0.94 -46.06
C SER A 3 13.11 -0.12 -45.99
N SER A 4 13.46 -1.38 -46.24
CA SER A 4 12.56 -2.50 -45.99
C SER A 4 12.08 -2.44 -44.52
N PRO A 5 10.79 -2.66 -44.23
CA PRO A 5 10.31 -2.66 -42.86
C PRO A 5 11.07 -3.74 -42.11
N VAL A 6 11.79 -3.35 -41.05
CA VAL A 6 12.46 -4.29 -40.14
C VAL A 6 11.36 -5.13 -39.51
N THR A 7 11.15 -6.33 -40.01
CA THR A 7 10.19 -7.28 -39.45
C THR A 7 10.67 -7.68 -38.07
N SER A 8 9.84 -7.46 -37.07
CA SER A 8 10.11 -7.82 -35.67
C SER A 8 10.55 -9.27 -35.55
N PHE A 9 11.77 -9.51 -35.05
CA PHE A 9 12.27 -10.84 -34.80
C PHE A 9 11.49 -11.49 -33.65
N HIS A 10 10.80 -12.59 -33.94
CA HIS A 10 10.04 -13.30 -32.92
C HIS A 10 10.99 -14.06 -32.01
N LEU A 11 11.25 -13.51 -30.81
CA LEU A 11 12.11 -14.11 -29.78
C LEU A 11 11.82 -15.62 -29.57
N LEU A 12 10.55 -16.00 -29.64
CA LEU A 12 10.07 -17.37 -29.46
C LEU A 12 10.32 -18.32 -30.65
N LYS A 13 10.92 -17.86 -31.74
CA LYS A 13 11.39 -18.71 -32.85
C LYS A 13 12.84 -19.16 -32.66
N LEU A 14 13.55 -18.65 -31.65
CA LEU A 14 14.90 -19.11 -31.32
C LEU A 14 14.86 -20.56 -30.83
N PRO A 15 15.88 -21.37 -31.15
CA PRO A 15 16.10 -22.65 -30.48
C PRO A 15 16.17 -22.45 -28.96
N THR A 16 15.61 -23.38 -28.19
CA THR A 16 15.51 -23.28 -26.72
C THR A 16 16.83 -22.93 -26.04
N LEU A 17 17.94 -23.49 -26.53
CA LEU A 17 19.27 -23.27 -25.97
C LEU A 17 19.73 -21.81 -26.12
N VAL A 18 19.53 -21.22 -27.31
CA VAL A 18 19.82 -19.81 -27.59
C VAL A 18 18.88 -18.90 -26.80
N LEU A 19 17.61 -19.27 -26.72
CA LEU A 19 16.63 -18.49 -25.94
C LEU A 19 17.01 -18.46 -24.46
N SER A 20 17.40 -19.60 -23.87
CA SER A 20 17.89 -19.65 -22.48
C SER A 20 19.12 -18.76 -22.29
N GLU A 21 20.08 -18.79 -23.22
CA GLU A 21 21.28 -17.96 -23.13
C GLU A 21 20.97 -16.46 -23.18
N VAL A 22 20.05 -16.04 -24.05
CA VAL A 22 19.53 -14.66 -24.08
C VAL A 22 18.86 -14.31 -22.75
N LEU A 23 18.00 -15.19 -22.23
CA LEU A 23 17.27 -14.96 -20.98
C LEU A 23 18.19 -14.89 -19.76
N ASP A 24 19.31 -15.61 -19.74
CA ASP A 24 20.31 -15.56 -18.67
C ASP A 24 21.06 -14.24 -18.61
N HIS A 25 21.13 -13.52 -19.73
CA HIS A 25 21.77 -12.21 -19.83
C HIS A 25 20.79 -11.05 -19.64
N LEU A 26 19.49 -11.33 -19.57
CA LEU A 26 18.49 -10.31 -19.28
C LEU A 26 18.56 -9.89 -17.81
N LYS A 27 18.36 -8.58 -17.58
CA LYS A 27 18.17 -8.07 -16.23
C LYS A 27 16.88 -8.61 -15.66
N THR A 28 16.80 -8.74 -14.34
CA THR A 28 15.60 -9.18 -13.63
C THR A 28 14.34 -8.41 -14.05
N MET A 29 14.49 -7.10 -14.32
CA MET A 29 13.41 -6.27 -14.84
C MET A 29 12.89 -6.75 -16.20
N ASP A 30 13.79 -6.94 -17.17
CA ASP A 30 13.41 -7.38 -18.52
C ASP A 30 12.74 -8.75 -18.48
N ILE A 31 13.21 -9.63 -17.58
CA ILE A 31 12.58 -10.93 -17.32
C ILE A 31 11.13 -10.75 -16.86
N PHE A 32 10.85 -9.84 -15.91
CA PHE A 32 9.48 -9.58 -15.47
C PHE A 32 8.58 -9.03 -16.58
N ILE A 33 9.09 -8.07 -17.36
CA ILE A 33 8.38 -7.52 -18.51
C ILE A 33 8.05 -8.65 -19.48
N LEU A 34 9.05 -9.44 -19.85
CA LEU A 34 8.91 -10.52 -20.81
C LEU A 34 7.86 -11.54 -20.36
N ARG A 35 7.80 -11.89 -19.07
CA ARG A 35 6.79 -12.81 -18.53
C ARG A 35 5.38 -12.25 -18.57
N ALA A 36 5.22 -10.93 -18.39
CA ALA A 36 3.91 -10.30 -18.46
C ALA A 36 3.34 -10.27 -19.89
N THR A 37 4.20 -10.21 -20.91
CA THR A 37 3.77 -10.07 -22.32
C THR A 37 2.94 -11.25 -22.86
N SER A 38 3.27 -12.50 -22.54
CA SER A 38 2.54 -13.66 -23.09
C SER A 38 2.70 -14.93 -22.25
N ARG A 39 1.77 -15.88 -22.43
CA ARG A 39 1.90 -17.23 -21.83
C ARG A 39 3.13 -17.97 -22.34
N LYS A 40 3.50 -17.79 -23.62
CA LYS A 40 4.65 -18.47 -24.23
C LYS A 40 5.98 -17.98 -23.66
N THR A 41 6.16 -16.66 -23.55
CA THR A 41 7.34 -16.07 -22.92
C THR A 41 7.43 -16.44 -21.44
N LYS A 42 6.31 -16.45 -20.72
CA LYS A 42 6.27 -16.97 -19.34
C LYS A 42 6.78 -18.42 -19.24
N CYS A 43 6.32 -19.32 -20.11
CA CYS A 43 6.80 -20.70 -20.13
C CYS A 43 8.31 -20.79 -20.45
N ALA A 44 8.78 -20.04 -21.45
CA ALA A 44 10.20 -20.01 -21.81
C ALA A 44 11.09 -19.53 -20.65
N VAL A 45 10.70 -18.44 -19.98
CA VAL A 45 11.40 -17.92 -18.81
C VAL A 45 11.39 -18.90 -17.65
N LYS A 46 10.26 -19.57 -17.39
CA LYS A 46 10.17 -20.58 -16.33
C LYS A 46 11.09 -21.77 -16.58
N GLN A 47 11.27 -22.15 -17.85
CA GLN A 47 12.19 -23.22 -18.23
C GLN A 47 13.66 -22.78 -18.10
N SER A 48 14.00 -21.54 -18.45
CA SER A 48 15.38 -21.05 -18.32
C SER A 48 15.79 -20.77 -16.86
N LEU A 49 14.85 -20.33 -16.02
CA LEU A 49 15.03 -20.07 -14.58
C LEU A 49 15.71 -21.22 -13.84
N GLY A 50 15.39 -22.47 -14.17
CA GLY A 50 15.97 -23.65 -13.52
C GLY A 50 17.46 -23.87 -13.82
N HIS A 51 18.06 -23.12 -14.75
CA HIS A 51 19.44 -23.30 -15.21
C HIS A 51 20.31 -22.04 -15.10
N ALA A 52 19.75 -20.93 -14.60
CA ALA A 52 20.38 -19.62 -14.62
C ALA A 52 21.47 -19.49 -13.53
N ASN A 53 22.69 -19.94 -13.82
CA ASN A 53 23.85 -19.83 -12.93
C ASN A 53 24.49 -18.42 -12.90
N LYS A 54 24.11 -17.49 -13.80
CA LYS A 54 24.81 -16.21 -14.03
C LYS A 54 23.89 -15.01 -14.30
N ARG A 55 22.80 -14.84 -13.55
CA ARG A 55 22.04 -13.59 -13.68
C ARG A 55 22.90 -12.41 -13.25
N GLN A 56 22.92 -11.35 -14.07
CA GLN A 56 23.53 -10.08 -13.70
C GLN A 56 22.79 -9.52 -12.48
N SER A 57 23.33 -9.78 -11.29
CA SER A 57 22.74 -9.45 -9.99
C SER A 57 22.90 -7.97 -9.60
N GLU A 58 23.09 -7.08 -10.58
CA GLU A 58 23.35 -5.67 -10.33
C GLU A 58 22.14 -4.94 -9.74
N ASP A 59 20.92 -5.44 -9.93
CA ASP A 59 19.70 -4.83 -9.41
C ASP A 59 19.26 -5.38 -8.06
N ARG A 60 20.00 -5.00 -7.01
CA ARG A 60 19.43 -4.91 -5.64
C ARG A 60 18.41 -3.76 -5.49
N ARG A 61 17.78 -3.33 -6.59
CA ARG A 61 16.83 -2.21 -6.59
C ARG A 61 15.51 -2.65 -5.98
N PHE A 62 14.93 -1.76 -5.17
CA PHE A 62 13.56 -1.91 -4.72
C PHE A 62 12.64 -1.80 -5.94
N PHE A 63 11.78 -2.79 -6.09
CA PHE A 63 10.78 -2.80 -7.16
C PHE A 63 9.42 -2.49 -6.58
N VAL A 64 8.63 -1.70 -7.30
CA VAL A 64 7.27 -1.36 -6.88
C VAL A 64 6.29 -1.95 -7.87
N LEU A 65 5.33 -2.74 -7.38
CA LEU A 65 4.21 -3.24 -8.15
C LEU A 65 2.96 -2.49 -7.72
N ASN A 66 2.50 -1.57 -8.56
CA ASN A 66 1.27 -0.82 -8.35
C ASN A 66 0.10 -1.54 -9.02
N ILE A 67 -0.94 -1.87 -8.24
CA ILE A 67 -2.16 -2.53 -8.70
C ILE A 67 -3.31 -1.56 -8.50
N HIS A 68 -3.90 -1.07 -9.59
CA HIS A 68 -5.02 -0.13 -9.56
C HIS A 68 -6.30 -0.82 -10.04
N ALA A 69 -7.31 -0.91 -9.18
CA ALA A 69 -8.68 -1.20 -9.57
C ALA A 69 -9.36 0.13 -9.95
N ARG A 70 -9.35 0.46 -11.25
CA ARG A 70 -9.97 1.65 -11.83
C ARG A 70 -11.47 1.40 -12.06
N ARG A 71 -12.20 2.31 -12.69
CA ARG A 71 -13.65 2.20 -12.89
C ARG A 71 -14.08 0.87 -13.53
N ASP A 72 -13.42 0.48 -14.62
CA ASP A 72 -13.86 -0.64 -15.47
C ASP A 72 -12.76 -1.68 -15.75
N TYR A 73 -11.56 -1.47 -15.20
CA TYR A 73 -10.39 -2.31 -15.46
C TYR A 73 -9.41 -2.32 -14.29
N PHE A 74 -8.54 -3.32 -14.27
CA PHE A 74 -7.32 -3.33 -13.49
C PHE A 74 -6.13 -2.86 -14.32
N GLU A 75 -5.23 -2.12 -13.68
CA GLU A 75 -3.94 -1.72 -14.22
C GLU A 75 -2.84 -2.23 -13.28
N ILE A 76 -1.86 -2.94 -13.83
CA ILE A 76 -0.67 -3.37 -13.08
C ILE A 76 0.52 -2.66 -13.68
N ILE A 77 1.18 -1.85 -12.87
CA ILE A 77 2.33 -1.05 -13.25
C ILE A 77 3.52 -1.53 -12.44
N PHE A 78 4.59 -1.89 -13.15
CA PHE A 78 5.87 -2.15 -12.57
C PHE A 78 6.71 -0.89 -12.60
N GLN A 79 7.01 -0.35 -11.43
CA GLN A 79 7.71 0.90 -11.28
C GLN A 79 9.12 0.68 -10.75
N THR A 80 10.04 1.40 -11.37
CA THR A 80 11.46 1.49 -11.03
C THR A 80 11.81 2.96 -10.77
N LEU A 81 13.05 3.23 -10.37
CA LEU A 81 13.54 4.60 -10.19
C LEU A 81 13.48 5.44 -11.48
N THR A 82 13.49 4.81 -12.65
CA THR A 82 13.67 5.49 -13.94
C THR A 82 12.54 5.26 -14.94
N ALA A 83 11.62 4.33 -14.66
CA ALA A 83 10.57 3.96 -15.59
C ALA A 83 9.37 3.29 -14.90
N ASP A 84 8.19 3.54 -15.48
CA ASP A 84 6.93 2.86 -15.18
C ASP A 84 6.55 2.00 -16.38
N ILE A 85 6.33 0.71 -16.15
CA ILE A 85 6.02 -0.27 -17.19
C ILE A 85 4.65 -0.87 -16.93
N ASN A 86 3.73 -0.70 -17.87
CA ASN A 86 2.40 -1.32 -17.80
C ASN A 86 2.50 -2.82 -18.11
N LEU A 87 2.37 -3.65 -17.09
CA LEU A 87 2.35 -5.11 -17.23
C LEU A 87 0.99 -5.62 -17.69
N TYR A 88 -0.10 -4.93 -17.30
CA TYR A 88 -1.45 -5.32 -17.66
C TYR A 88 -2.42 -4.16 -17.55
N LYS A 89 -3.38 -4.13 -18.48
CA LYS A 89 -4.54 -3.25 -18.46
C LYS A 89 -5.75 -4.01 -19.01
N GLY A 90 -6.73 -4.29 -18.17
CA GLY A 90 -7.92 -5.05 -18.58
C GLY A 90 -8.84 -5.48 -17.45
N GLY A 91 -9.99 -6.06 -17.79
CA GLY A 91 -11.04 -6.44 -16.83
C GLY A 91 -10.94 -7.86 -16.24
N ASP A 92 -10.03 -8.71 -16.73
CA ASP A 92 -9.89 -10.08 -16.21
C ASP A 92 -9.08 -10.11 -14.90
N VAL A 93 -9.79 -10.29 -13.78
CA VAL A 93 -9.19 -10.44 -12.45
C VAL A 93 -8.33 -11.70 -12.33
N ASN A 94 -8.63 -12.78 -13.06
CA ASN A 94 -7.79 -13.97 -13.03
C ASN A 94 -6.42 -13.67 -13.62
N ARG A 95 -6.36 -12.86 -14.69
CA ARG A 95 -5.10 -12.40 -15.26
C ARG A 95 -4.29 -11.56 -14.27
N VAL A 96 -4.94 -10.72 -13.48
CA VAL A 96 -4.29 -9.94 -12.40
C VAL A 96 -3.69 -10.85 -11.34
N VAL A 97 -4.49 -11.80 -10.86
CA VAL A 97 -4.09 -12.80 -9.85
C VAL A 97 -2.93 -13.66 -10.36
N GLU A 98 -2.96 -14.06 -11.63
CA GLU A 98 -1.87 -14.78 -12.29
C GLU A 98 -0.58 -13.96 -12.31
N ILE A 99 -0.63 -12.69 -12.71
CA ILE A 99 0.56 -11.82 -12.80
C ILE A 99 1.17 -11.62 -11.42
N ILE A 100 0.35 -11.33 -10.41
CA ILE A 100 0.83 -11.16 -9.02
C ILE A 100 1.48 -12.47 -8.52
N SER A 101 0.81 -13.61 -8.71
CA SER A 101 1.35 -14.90 -8.26
C SER A 101 2.68 -15.22 -8.96
N ASP A 102 2.75 -14.94 -10.26
CA ASP A 102 3.96 -15.12 -11.08
C ASP A 102 5.12 -14.27 -10.57
N PHE A 103 4.83 -13.03 -10.19
CA PHE A 103 5.78 -12.09 -9.62
C PHE A 103 6.32 -12.57 -8.27
N LEU A 104 5.44 -13.13 -7.43
CA LEU A 104 5.78 -13.59 -6.08
C LEU A 104 6.56 -14.92 -6.06
N GLU A 105 6.20 -15.88 -6.91
CA GLU A 105 6.84 -17.20 -6.95
C GLU A 105 8.32 -17.16 -7.33
N ASN A 106 8.82 -16.03 -7.82
CA ASN A 106 10.18 -15.90 -8.34
C ASN A 106 10.99 -14.87 -7.55
N GLN A 107 10.56 -14.59 -6.32
CA GLN A 107 11.21 -13.65 -5.40
C GLN A 107 12.51 -14.16 -4.77
N GLU A 108 12.94 -15.41 -4.99
CA GLU A 108 14.25 -15.85 -4.47
C GLU A 108 15.39 -14.92 -4.95
N ASP A 109 15.26 -14.34 -6.15
CA ASP A 109 16.19 -13.33 -6.68
C ASP A 109 15.84 -11.88 -6.27
N VAL A 110 14.63 -11.64 -5.77
CA VAL A 110 14.07 -10.31 -5.56
C VAL A 110 13.60 -10.15 -4.13
N LYS A 111 14.56 -9.94 -3.23
CA LYS A 111 14.32 -9.81 -1.78
C LYS A 111 13.37 -8.67 -1.39
N ARG A 112 13.02 -7.74 -2.28
CA ARG A 112 12.28 -6.51 -1.93
C ARG A 112 11.37 -6.03 -3.05
N VAL A 113 10.19 -6.65 -3.16
CA VAL A 113 9.08 -6.13 -3.97
C VAL A 113 8.10 -5.43 -3.05
N CYS A 114 7.88 -4.15 -3.29
CA CYS A 114 6.84 -3.38 -2.63
C CYS A 114 5.56 -3.48 -3.45
N ILE A 115 4.46 -3.91 -2.83
CA ILE A 115 3.16 -4.01 -3.51
C ILE A 115 2.26 -2.89 -3.02
N ASN A 116 1.80 -2.05 -3.95
CA ASN A 116 0.84 -1.01 -3.67
C ASN A 116 -0.50 -1.38 -4.30
N LEU A 117 -1.58 -1.27 -3.54
CA LEU A 117 -2.94 -1.59 -3.95
C LEU A 117 -3.84 -0.36 -3.84
N TYR A 118 -4.42 0.04 -4.95
CA TYR A 118 -5.35 1.16 -5.05
C TYR A 118 -6.70 0.66 -5.52
N ILE A 119 -7.73 0.77 -4.69
CA ILE A 119 -9.09 0.33 -4.99
C ILE A 119 -10.02 1.54 -4.98
N ASN A 120 -10.63 1.80 -6.13
CA ASN A 120 -11.62 2.85 -6.30
C ASN A 120 -13.04 2.35 -5.97
N ASP A 121 -13.91 3.26 -5.50
CA ASP A 121 -15.27 2.95 -5.05
C ASP A 121 -16.20 2.48 -6.19
N ILE A 122 -15.88 2.80 -7.45
CA ILE A 122 -16.72 2.48 -8.61
C ILE A 122 -16.44 1.07 -9.17
N TYR A 123 -15.28 0.46 -8.90
CA TYR A 123 -14.92 -0.83 -9.51
C TYR A 123 -15.81 -2.00 -9.04
N LYS A 124 -15.88 -3.11 -9.78
CA LYS A 124 -16.71 -4.26 -9.40
C LYS A 124 -16.23 -4.92 -8.11
N GLU A 125 -17.11 -4.97 -7.10
CA GLU A 125 -16.78 -5.52 -5.79
C GLU A 125 -16.43 -7.02 -5.82
N VAL A 126 -17.10 -7.80 -6.68
CA VAL A 126 -16.86 -9.25 -6.83
C VAL A 126 -15.39 -9.53 -7.19
N ASP A 127 -14.84 -8.75 -8.11
CA ASP A 127 -13.46 -8.89 -8.54
C ASP A 127 -12.49 -8.43 -7.46
N THR A 128 -12.78 -7.31 -6.78
CA THR A 128 -11.97 -6.85 -5.65
C THR A 128 -11.93 -7.90 -4.54
N LYS A 129 -13.06 -8.55 -4.22
CA LYS A 129 -13.12 -9.65 -3.24
C LYS A 129 -12.22 -10.81 -3.62
N ARG A 130 -12.14 -11.17 -4.91
CA ARG A 130 -11.23 -12.23 -5.40
C ARG A 130 -9.77 -11.84 -5.24
N LEU A 131 -9.40 -10.60 -5.59
CA LEU A 131 -8.05 -10.09 -5.39
C LEU A 131 -7.65 -10.09 -3.91
N VAL A 132 -8.52 -9.60 -3.04
CA VAL A 132 -8.29 -9.57 -1.58
C VAL A 132 -8.18 -10.98 -1.01
N ALA A 133 -9.02 -11.92 -1.48
CA ALA A 133 -8.91 -13.31 -1.07
C ALA A 133 -7.56 -13.93 -1.46
N LEU A 134 -7.01 -13.60 -2.64
CA LEU A 134 -5.66 -14.01 -3.02
C LEU A 134 -4.62 -13.43 -2.06
N ILE A 135 -4.65 -12.12 -1.82
CA ILE A 135 -3.70 -11.41 -0.95
C ILE A 135 -3.66 -12.04 0.43
N VAL A 136 -4.82 -12.25 1.05
CA VAL A 136 -4.93 -12.85 2.37
C VAL A 136 -4.46 -14.31 2.34
N ARG A 137 -4.92 -15.12 1.37
CA ARG A 137 -4.58 -16.55 1.26
C ARG A 137 -3.09 -16.78 1.06
N LYS A 138 -2.45 -15.99 0.20
CA LYS A 138 -1.02 -16.08 -0.12
C LYS A 138 -0.15 -15.29 0.85
N LYS A 139 -0.75 -14.65 1.87
CA LYS A 139 -0.07 -13.78 2.86
C LYS A 139 0.81 -12.72 2.18
N ILE A 140 0.29 -12.12 1.11
CA ILE A 140 1.00 -11.09 0.35
C ILE A 140 1.10 -9.84 1.24
N SER A 141 2.32 -9.40 1.52
CA SER A 141 2.55 -8.14 2.23
C SER A 141 2.25 -6.97 1.30
N ILE A 142 1.36 -6.08 1.74
CA ILE A 142 1.02 -4.85 1.02
C ILE A 142 1.78 -3.71 1.68
N ASN A 143 2.48 -2.90 0.89
CA ASN A 143 3.11 -1.69 1.37
C ASN A 143 2.07 -0.59 1.52
N ASN A 144 1.50 -0.14 0.41
CA ASN A 144 0.47 0.90 0.43
C ASN A 144 -0.88 0.32 0.06
N LEU A 145 -1.90 0.51 0.91
CA LEU A 145 -3.28 0.23 0.59
C LEU A 145 -4.08 1.54 0.58
N THR A 146 -4.58 1.92 -0.60
CA THR A 146 -5.57 2.99 -0.76
C THR A 146 -6.92 2.40 -1.12
N PHE A 147 -7.95 2.68 -0.33
CA PHE A 147 -9.30 2.16 -0.52
C PHE A 147 -10.34 3.27 -0.41
N ASP A 148 -10.96 3.61 -1.54
CA ASP A 148 -12.21 4.37 -1.56
C ASP A 148 -13.38 3.37 -1.59
N GLY A 149 -14.15 3.36 -0.51
CA GLY A 149 -15.04 2.27 -0.15
C GLY A 149 -16.44 2.72 0.23
N LYS A 150 -16.85 3.96 -0.06
CA LYS A 150 -18.18 4.47 0.34
C LYS A 150 -19.35 3.60 -0.16
N LYS A 151 -19.19 2.96 -1.33
CA LYS A 151 -20.19 2.08 -1.97
C LYS A 151 -19.86 0.60 -1.89
N LYS A 152 -18.89 0.21 -1.05
CA LYS A 152 -18.44 -1.18 -0.91
C LYS A 152 -19.08 -1.83 0.30
N SER A 153 -19.02 -3.15 0.37
CA SER A 153 -19.46 -3.86 1.58
C SER A 153 -18.42 -3.79 2.69
N ASN A 154 -18.93 -3.74 3.93
CA ASN A 154 -18.13 -3.90 5.14
C ASN A 154 -17.30 -5.21 5.10
N LYS A 155 -17.85 -6.29 4.52
CA LYS A 155 -17.10 -7.56 4.35
C LYS A 155 -15.82 -7.39 3.52
N LEU A 156 -15.86 -6.61 2.44
CA LEU A 156 -14.66 -6.31 1.64
C LEU A 156 -13.67 -5.48 2.46
N PHE A 157 -14.15 -4.42 3.12
CA PHE A 157 -13.33 -3.59 4.01
C PHE A 157 -12.60 -4.40 5.08
N ARG A 158 -13.30 -5.31 5.78
CA ARG A 158 -12.68 -6.23 6.76
C ARG A 158 -11.65 -7.14 6.12
N GLY A 159 -11.88 -7.61 4.89
CA GLY A 159 -10.91 -8.41 4.15
C GLY A 159 -9.63 -7.64 3.85
N LEU A 160 -9.78 -6.36 3.46
CA LEU A 160 -8.65 -5.47 3.18
C LEU A 160 -7.84 -5.13 4.43
N PHE A 161 -8.49 -4.84 5.56
CA PHE A 161 -7.80 -4.60 6.83
C PHE A 161 -6.92 -5.78 7.28
N LYS A 162 -7.34 -7.02 6.96
CA LYS A 162 -6.55 -8.23 7.25
C LYS A 162 -5.29 -8.38 6.40
N SER A 163 -5.10 -7.57 5.35
CA SER A 163 -3.87 -7.60 4.54
C SER A 163 -2.64 -7.05 5.27
N LYS A 164 -2.81 -6.41 6.43
CA LYS A 164 -1.72 -5.82 7.25
C LYS A 164 -0.80 -4.91 6.42
N ALA A 165 -1.41 -3.95 5.73
CA ALA A 165 -0.65 -2.97 4.97
C ALA A 165 0.28 -2.15 5.89
N ALA A 166 1.46 -1.77 5.40
CA ALA A 166 2.33 -0.87 6.14
C ALA A 166 1.75 0.55 6.19
N ASP A 167 1.21 1.03 5.06
CA ASP A 167 0.58 2.33 4.91
C ASP A 167 -0.87 2.15 4.47
N LEU A 168 -1.79 2.73 5.22
CA LEU A 168 -3.22 2.56 5.04
C LEU A 168 -3.89 3.91 4.79
N LYS A 169 -4.55 4.06 3.65
CA LYS A 169 -5.39 5.21 3.29
C LYS A 169 -6.79 4.74 2.96
N VAL A 170 -7.77 5.07 3.79
CA VAL A 170 -9.14 4.59 3.61
C VAL A 170 -10.13 5.74 3.65
N ARG A 171 -11.02 5.76 2.67
CA ARG A 171 -12.23 6.59 2.67
C ARG A 171 -13.44 5.66 2.63
N THR A 172 -14.21 5.56 3.71
CA THR A 172 -15.42 4.72 3.76
C THR A 172 -16.34 5.21 4.88
N VAL A 173 -17.59 4.74 4.88
CA VAL A 173 -18.61 5.01 5.91
C VAL A 173 -18.82 3.81 6.85
N HIS A 174 -17.96 2.79 6.75
CA HIS A 174 -18.08 1.61 7.60
C HIS A 174 -17.49 1.87 8.98
N ASP A 175 -18.17 1.34 10.00
CA ASP A 175 -17.70 1.41 11.37
C ASP A 175 -16.39 0.66 11.58
N ILE A 176 -15.56 1.20 12.47
CA ILE A 176 -14.41 0.50 13.02
C ILE A 176 -14.80 -0.12 14.37
N GLN A 177 -14.34 -1.34 14.60
CA GLN A 177 -14.44 -2.02 15.88
C GLN A 177 -13.14 -1.76 16.67
N LEU A 178 -13.24 -1.82 18.00
CA LEU A 178 -12.09 -1.65 18.89
C LEU A 178 -10.92 -2.60 18.53
N ASN A 179 -11.22 -3.82 18.07
CA ASN A 179 -10.20 -4.80 17.67
C ASN A 179 -9.42 -4.41 16.41
N ASP A 180 -9.94 -3.54 15.54
CA ASP A 180 -9.17 -3.08 14.37
C ASP A 180 -8.10 -2.07 14.75
N ILE A 181 -8.22 -1.41 15.91
CA ILE A 181 -7.16 -0.54 16.46
C ILE A 181 -5.86 -1.33 16.58
N ASN A 182 -5.93 -2.61 16.97
CA ASN A 182 -4.76 -3.48 17.01
C ASN A 182 -4.09 -3.68 15.64
N LEU A 183 -4.87 -3.69 14.56
CA LEU A 183 -4.33 -3.81 13.21
C LEU A 183 -3.67 -2.50 12.76
N MET A 184 -4.28 -1.36 13.12
CA MET A 184 -3.78 -0.03 12.75
C MET A 184 -2.47 0.32 13.45
N VAL A 185 -2.28 -0.05 14.72
CA VAL A 185 -1.03 0.25 15.45
C VAL A 185 0.21 -0.49 14.95
N HIS A 186 0.03 -1.46 14.04
CA HIS A 186 1.11 -2.14 13.33
C HIS A 186 1.43 -1.53 11.95
N CYS A 187 0.61 -0.59 11.49
CA CYS A 187 0.92 0.23 10.31
C CYS A 187 1.96 1.31 10.69
N TRP A 188 2.66 1.88 9.72
CA TRP A 188 3.48 3.08 9.87
C TRP A 188 2.65 4.36 9.69
N HIS A 189 1.80 4.38 8.67
CA HIS A 189 0.89 5.50 8.39
C HIS A 189 -0.54 5.02 8.25
N VAL A 190 -1.47 5.73 8.91
CA VAL A 190 -2.91 5.50 8.77
C VAL A 190 -3.59 6.83 8.49
N ALA A 191 -4.38 6.90 7.42
CA ALA A 191 -5.23 8.03 7.10
C ALA A 191 -6.65 7.54 6.79
N LEU A 192 -7.62 7.97 7.59
CA LEU A 192 -9.02 7.60 7.52
C LEU A 192 -9.87 8.83 7.21
N ALA A 193 -10.84 8.68 6.32
CA ALA A 193 -11.81 9.71 5.98
C ALA A 193 -13.23 9.15 5.93
N GLY A 194 -14.18 9.81 6.59
CA GLY A 194 -15.59 9.42 6.62
C GLY A 194 -15.90 8.24 7.57
N ILE A 195 -14.88 7.71 8.26
CA ILE A 195 -15.03 6.62 9.21
C ILE A 195 -15.23 7.22 10.59
N ASN A 196 -16.29 6.81 11.28
CA ASN A 196 -16.56 7.30 12.64
C ASN A 196 -15.70 6.55 13.68
N LEU A 197 -14.88 7.29 14.42
CA LEU A 197 -14.16 6.83 15.60
C LEU A 197 -14.58 7.69 16.78
N ASN A 198 -15.30 7.09 17.73
CA ASN A 198 -15.66 7.81 18.94
C ASN A 198 -14.43 8.06 19.84
N SER A 199 -14.60 8.88 20.86
CA SER A 199 -13.56 9.28 21.81
C SER A 199 -12.87 8.09 22.49
N ASP A 200 -13.60 7.00 22.81
CA ASP A 200 -13.05 5.80 23.43
C ASP A 200 -12.10 5.04 22.51
N HIS A 201 -12.46 4.89 21.23
CA HIS A 201 -11.57 4.26 20.24
C HIS A 201 -10.24 5.00 20.14
N LEU A 202 -10.29 6.33 20.15
CA LEU A 202 -9.11 7.18 20.06
C LEU A 202 -8.28 7.17 21.35
N ASN A 203 -8.91 7.05 22.52
CA ASN A 203 -8.21 6.82 23.79
C ASN A 203 -7.42 5.49 23.75
N VAL A 204 -8.06 4.41 23.29
CA VAL A 204 -7.41 3.10 23.16
C VAL A 204 -6.26 3.14 22.15
N LEU A 205 -6.45 3.81 21.02
CA LEU A 205 -5.39 4.04 20.03
C LEU A 205 -4.19 4.77 20.68
N LEU A 206 -4.45 5.85 21.41
CA LEU A 206 -3.40 6.66 22.04
C LEU A 206 -2.65 5.90 23.13
N LYS A 207 -3.34 5.06 23.92
CA LYS A 207 -2.69 4.16 24.89
C LYS A 207 -1.78 3.15 24.19
N LYS A 208 -2.28 2.48 23.15
CA LYS A 208 -1.47 1.50 22.38
C LYS A 208 -0.29 2.13 21.65
N TRP A 209 -0.45 3.35 21.15
CA TRP A 209 0.62 4.13 20.55
C TRP A 209 1.82 4.31 21.49
N LYS A 210 1.56 4.52 22.78
CA LYS A 210 2.58 4.67 23.82
C LYS A 210 3.31 3.37 24.17
N GLU A 211 2.63 2.23 23.99
CA GLU A 211 3.05 0.93 24.51
C GLU A 211 4.01 0.12 23.61
N ASN A 212 4.50 0.69 22.48
CA ASN A 212 5.34 0.07 21.43
C ASN A 212 4.57 -0.21 20.13
N SER A 213 4.16 0.88 19.47
CA SER A 213 3.47 0.85 18.18
C SER A 213 4.45 1.08 17.03
N SER A 214 4.21 0.51 15.85
CA SER A 214 4.99 0.90 14.66
C SER A 214 4.48 2.18 14.01
N LEU A 215 3.37 2.72 14.51
CA LEU A 215 2.65 3.84 13.92
C LEU A 215 3.41 5.13 14.19
N GLU A 216 3.69 5.87 13.11
CA GLU A 216 4.39 7.15 13.13
C GLU A 216 3.46 8.30 12.73
N TYR A 217 2.35 7.97 12.06
CA TYR A 217 1.32 8.92 11.67
C TYR A 217 -0.07 8.28 11.70
N PHE A 218 -1.03 8.99 12.30
CA PHE A 218 -2.43 8.66 12.26
C PHE A 218 -3.28 9.91 12.01
N CYS A 219 -4.22 9.81 11.09
CA CYS A 219 -5.21 10.85 10.82
C CYS A 219 -6.58 10.21 10.65
N ALA A 220 -7.58 10.77 11.33
CA ALA A 220 -8.99 10.50 11.09
C ALA A 220 -9.70 11.84 10.90
N ARG A 221 -10.44 11.98 9.81
CA ARG A 221 -11.19 13.20 9.46
C ARG A 221 -12.57 12.86 8.93
N GLU A 222 -13.41 13.89 8.81
CA GLU A 222 -14.79 13.75 8.35
C GLU A 222 -15.56 12.76 9.25
N MET A 223 -15.28 12.76 10.56
CA MET A 223 -16.00 11.92 11.53
C MET A 223 -17.37 12.52 11.81
N GLU A 224 -18.40 11.68 11.86
CA GLU A 224 -19.76 12.12 12.12
C GLU A 224 -19.97 12.55 13.58
N SER A 225 -19.42 11.79 14.52
CA SER A 225 -19.54 12.11 15.95
C SER A 225 -18.49 13.14 16.39
N PRO A 226 -18.89 14.13 17.21
CA PRO A 226 -17.94 15.07 17.79
C PRO A 226 -17.01 14.36 18.79
N LEU A 227 -15.77 14.85 18.89
CA LEU A 227 -14.75 14.31 19.76
C LEU A 227 -14.71 15.01 21.12
N GLU A 228 -14.71 14.19 22.18
CA GLU A 228 -14.58 14.64 23.55
C GLU A 228 -13.13 14.51 24.03
N LYS A 229 -12.43 15.63 24.09
CA LYS A 229 -11.00 15.69 24.47
C LYS A 229 -10.74 15.07 25.84
N THR A 230 -11.62 15.28 26.81
CA THR A 230 -11.49 14.74 28.17
C THR A 230 -11.44 13.21 28.16
N ILE A 231 -12.30 12.56 27.37
CA ILE A 231 -12.32 11.10 27.20
C ILE A 231 -11.07 10.63 26.45
N ILE A 232 -10.72 11.27 25.33
CA ILE A 232 -9.57 10.88 24.51
C ILE A 232 -8.27 10.92 25.34
N LEU A 233 -8.11 11.95 26.16
CA LEU A 233 -6.88 12.19 26.92
C LEU A 233 -6.81 11.43 28.25
N GLU A 234 -7.89 10.80 28.70
CA GLU A 234 -7.97 10.12 29.98
C GLU A 234 -6.89 9.03 30.15
N GLY A 235 -6.07 9.18 31.20
CA GLY A 235 -4.98 8.24 31.51
C GLY A 235 -3.82 8.25 30.50
N THR A 236 -3.75 9.23 29.60
CA THR A 236 -2.70 9.30 28.56
C THR A 236 -1.50 10.16 28.97
N ASN A 237 -1.58 10.91 30.07
CA ASN A 237 -0.57 11.89 30.50
C ASN A 237 -0.18 12.90 29.40
N SER A 238 -1.07 13.14 28.44
CA SER A 238 -0.85 14.14 27.41
C SER A 238 -1.00 15.54 28.00
N ARG A 239 -0.14 16.46 27.60
CA ARG A 239 -0.13 17.85 28.09
C ARG A 239 -0.58 18.79 26.98
N GLN A 240 -1.34 19.82 27.31
CA GLN A 240 -1.65 20.88 26.35
C GLN A 240 -0.35 21.58 25.96
N ARG A 241 -0.19 21.87 24.66
CA ARG A 241 0.99 22.58 24.18
C ARG A 241 0.93 24.03 24.70
N SER A 242 1.92 24.44 25.50
CA SER A 242 1.92 25.77 26.13
C SER A 242 1.97 26.89 25.09
N GLU A 243 1.23 27.96 25.37
CA GLU A 243 0.92 29.08 24.48
C GLU A 243 2.16 29.75 23.85
N ASP A 244 2.43 29.49 22.56
CA ASP A 244 3.11 30.49 21.73
C ASP A 244 2.03 31.44 21.19
N ASN A 245 2.04 32.67 21.71
CA ASN A 245 1.05 33.73 21.45
C ASN A 245 0.91 34.15 19.97
N ARG A 246 1.62 33.51 19.05
CA ARG A 246 1.55 33.79 17.61
C ARG A 246 0.48 32.96 16.86
N PHE A 247 -0.11 31.94 17.49
CA PHE A 247 -1.07 31.02 16.83
C PHE A 247 -2.41 30.89 17.58
N TYR A 248 -3.00 32.01 18.01
CA TYR A 248 -4.26 32.09 18.78
C TYR A 248 -5.45 31.28 18.20
N ARG A 249 -5.40 30.84 16.94
CA ARG A 249 -6.47 30.05 16.30
C ARG A 249 -6.58 28.60 16.77
N PHE A 250 -5.55 28.01 17.37
CA PHE A 250 -5.55 26.57 17.73
C PHE A 250 -5.68 26.29 19.24
N LYS A 251 -6.08 27.31 20.01
CA LYS A 251 -5.83 27.42 21.47
C LYS A 251 -6.18 26.21 22.35
N ASN A 252 -7.09 25.31 21.94
CA ASN A 252 -7.53 24.18 22.77
C ASN A 252 -7.46 22.81 22.07
N CYS A 253 -6.79 22.71 20.93
CA CYS A 253 -6.80 21.49 20.10
C CYS A 253 -5.45 20.78 20.08
N GLU A 254 -4.35 21.45 20.41
CA GLU A 254 -2.99 20.90 20.34
C GLU A 254 -2.48 20.38 21.68
N PHE A 255 -1.96 19.16 21.65
CA PHE A 255 -1.42 18.44 22.79
C PHE A 255 -0.08 17.81 22.41
N LEU A 256 0.77 17.66 23.41
CA LEU A 256 1.98 16.86 23.34
C LEU A 256 1.72 15.57 24.11
N THR A 257 2.04 14.45 23.47
CA THR A 257 2.01 13.12 24.06
C THR A 257 3.36 12.45 23.82
N THR A 258 3.50 11.20 24.23
CA THR A 258 4.70 10.42 23.93
C THR A 258 4.37 9.21 23.06
N CYS A 259 5.34 8.76 22.28
CA CYS A 259 5.33 7.50 21.55
C CYS A 259 6.54 6.68 21.97
N ASN A 260 6.56 5.39 21.63
CA ASN A 260 7.75 4.51 21.58
C ASN A 260 8.98 5.01 22.33
N ASN A 261 9.21 4.49 23.53
CA ASN A 261 10.36 4.83 24.38
C ASN A 261 10.43 6.31 24.77
N GLY A 262 9.27 6.98 24.88
CA GLY A 262 9.17 8.34 25.43
C GLY A 262 9.45 9.47 24.43
N LYS A 263 9.55 9.19 23.13
CA LYS A 263 9.71 10.23 22.11
C LYS A 263 8.46 11.11 22.06
N GLU A 264 8.64 12.43 22.08
CA GLU A 264 7.52 13.37 22.02
C GLU A 264 6.77 13.22 20.68
N SER A 265 5.44 13.28 20.72
CA SER A 265 4.53 13.23 19.57
C SER A 265 3.52 14.35 19.65
N HIS A 266 3.12 14.86 18.48
CA HIS A 266 2.10 15.89 18.36
C HIS A 266 0.73 15.24 18.21
N LEU A 267 -0.22 15.71 19.00
CA LEU A 267 -1.62 15.29 19.00
C LEU A 267 -2.48 16.52 18.75
N THR A 268 -3.36 16.47 17.75
CA THR A 268 -4.33 17.53 17.50
C THR A 268 -5.74 16.96 17.45
N ILE A 269 -6.65 17.53 18.25
CA ILE A 269 -8.05 17.10 18.38
C ILE A 269 -8.97 18.27 18.04
N TYR A 270 -9.64 18.18 16.91
CA TYR A 270 -10.76 19.04 16.52
C TYR A 270 -12.08 18.31 16.76
N GLU A 271 -13.19 19.02 16.58
CA GLU A 271 -14.53 18.47 16.78
C GLU A 271 -14.76 17.19 15.96
N HIS A 272 -14.35 17.16 14.68
CA HIS A 272 -14.58 16.04 13.77
C HIS A 272 -13.30 15.44 13.16
N CYS A 273 -12.14 15.78 13.74
CA CYS A 273 -10.84 15.35 13.23
C CYS A 273 -9.85 15.05 14.37
N PHE A 274 -9.04 14.02 14.17
CA PHE A 274 -7.97 13.61 15.07
C PHE A 274 -6.68 13.39 14.28
N PHE A 275 -5.59 13.97 14.76
CA PHE A 275 -4.26 13.85 14.16
C PHE A 275 -3.25 13.48 15.23
N LEU A 276 -2.42 12.50 14.92
CA LEU A 276 -1.33 12.05 15.78
C LEU A 276 -0.10 11.80 14.91
N SER A 277 1.01 12.43 15.25
CA SER A 277 2.23 12.31 14.45
C SER A 277 3.46 12.37 15.33
N VAL A 278 4.43 11.52 15.03
CA VAL A 278 5.79 11.70 15.52
C VAL A 278 6.42 12.86 14.72
N PRO A 279 6.98 13.90 15.36
CA PRO A 279 7.73 14.92 14.67
C PRO A 279 8.89 14.26 13.92
N PHE A 280 8.79 14.26 12.59
CA PHE A 280 9.75 13.62 11.71
C PHE A 280 10.97 14.50 11.47
N ARG A 281 12.10 13.79 11.35
CA ARG A 281 13.29 14.23 10.62
C ARG A 281 12.88 14.51 9.16
N ASN A 282 12.86 15.79 8.75
CA ASN A 282 12.78 16.31 7.37
C ASN A 282 11.77 15.68 6.38
N ASN A 283 10.82 16.52 5.94
CA ASN A 283 10.15 16.49 4.64
C ASN A 283 9.34 15.23 4.26
N ILE A 284 8.13 15.11 4.78
CA ILE A 284 7.00 14.70 3.94
C ILE A 284 5.91 15.76 4.11
N LEU A 285 5.87 16.68 3.13
CA LEU A 285 4.65 17.38 2.77
C LEU A 285 3.61 16.30 2.46
N ILE A 286 2.79 15.93 3.44
CA ILE A 286 1.46 15.44 3.12
C ILE A 286 0.74 16.68 2.60
N ALA A 287 0.90 16.90 1.30
CA ALA A 287 0.07 17.83 0.57
C ALA A 287 -1.37 17.41 0.83
N ASP A 288 -2.11 18.37 1.40
CA ASP A 288 -3.55 18.45 1.35
C ASP A 288 -4.03 18.00 -0.04
N ASN A 289 -4.59 16.80 -0.14
CA ASN A 289 -5.45 16.39 -1.26
C ASN A 289 -6.13 15.07 -0.89
N LEU A 290 -7.23 15.23 -0.18
CA LEU A 290 -8.35 14.30 -0.11
C LEU A 290 -9.56 15.11 0.34
#